data_AF-A0A2V9LKC4-F1
#
_entry.id   AF-A0A2V9LKC4-F1
#
_cell.length_a   1.000
_cell.length_b   1.000
_cell.length_c   1.000
_cell.angle_alpha   90.00
_cell.angle_beta   90.00
_cell.angle_gamma   90.00
#
_symmetry.space_group_name_H-M   'P 1'
#
loop_
_entity.id
_entity.type
_entity.pdbx_description
1 polymer ?
#
loop_
_entity_poly.entity_id
_entity_poly.type
_entity_poly.pdbx_seq_one_letter_code
_entity_poly.pdbx_strand_id
1 'polypeptide(L)'
;DWNPDTTARALRNSQSLVSPAPGELNAPRGLVFFKSIFDPIWSPEDLVSLEESPFPWILLILSPFERFYEFEQAFRELSSGLSRLIVWHPDIPTLDETGQLRKLAAERYDLELNRPPKATSAEKEGWNKARLEAGEILQSLYVQRGRLMTASVQFSVGDEIKKQRLSGFIAGHLVFLQDAFEAGLAGSGLPQAGVVARDLESEKQWLHWAALLAGRDAIRDSNPDEAKKQVIDWWIHVESAGLAGGLVDLPDSLLTIQFWDYVKSFGTYLELLRPAMIRLREGDQTFEETMAQVARSFNLEEDRLQIWKQSLENLRGFIRWVSGFERACNYLYSAVPTGQQALERIRSQLLASLDRPEHFLEALNRDTFEQRFLQFKKGYVDYYCRVHDSALHIAGREGKTESKLDHAALRNLEMLSNLPFADKNYLNRVRIIGKWVEANQCDFPVLEILESYPRCYCSFNPAGNTHLRESVTQMNAIVQDGVQYFRNILRRCKTRVIQGLKTMNVDDLHARQIAALLSQRRMVLLEPRTVEILNRIIQKNSKSFQAQVRSLR
;
A
#
# COMPACT_ATOMS: atom_id res chain seq x y z
N ASP A 1 -51.98 7.49 10.85
CA ASP A 1 -53.03 8.06 11.71
C ASP A 1 -52.49 8.54 13.06
N TRP A 2 -51.35 9.23 13.08
CA TRP A 2 -51.01 10.08 14.22
C TRP A 2 -51.54 11.46 13.89
N ASN A 3 -52.42 12.00 14.73
CA ASN A 3 -52.87 13.37 14.64
C ASN A 3 -51.97 14.19 15.59
N PRO A 4 -50.87 14.78 15.09
CA PRO A 4 -50.01 15.59 15.94
C PRO A 4 -50.77 16.82 16.42
N ASP A 5 -50.44 17.29 17.62
CA ASP A 5 -50.92 18.57 18.13
C ASP A 5 -50.43 19.69 17.18
N THR A 6 -51.36 20.31 16.44
CA THR A 6 -51.06 21.28 15.38
C THR A 6 -50.86 22.70 15.91
N THR A 7 -50.67 22.87 17.21
CA THR A 7 -50.37 24.19 17.78
C THR A 7 -49.03 24.72 17.26
N ALA A 8 -48.95 26.03 16.97
CA ALA A 8 -47.75 26.66 16.40
C ALA A 8 -46.48 26.51 17.26
N ARG A 9 -46.65 26.16 18.54
CA ARG A 9 -45.58 25.82 19.48
C ARG A 9 -45.05 24.40 19.29
N ALA A 10 -45.91 23.43 19.00
CA ALA A 10 -45.51 22.05 18.72
C ALA A 10 -44.80 21.92 17.36
N LEU A 11 -45.26 22.66 16.34
CA LEU A 11 -44.65 22.67 15.00
C LEU A 11 -43.27 23.34 14.93
N ARG A 12 -42.91 24.21 15.88
CA ARG A 12 -41.55 24.81 15.95
C ARG A 12 -40.56 23.97 16.76
N ASN A 13 -41.04 23.04 17.59
CA ASN A 13 -40.25 22.36 18.62
C ASN A 13 -40.39 20.82 18.63
N SER A 14 -40.97 20.17 17.60
CA SER A 14 -41.24 18.73 17.69
C SER A 14 -39.97 17.89 17.52
N GLN A 15 -39.22 17.72 18.61
CA GLN A 15 -38.25 16.63 18.81
C GLN A 15 -38.90 15.46 19.57
N SER A 16 -40.05 15.71 20.20
CA SER A 16 -40.87 14.69 20.85
C SER A 16 -42.36 15.02 20.76
N LEU A 17 -43.18 13.98 20.68
CA LEU A 17 -44.63 14.05 20.64
C LEU A 17 -45.20 13.14 21.73
N VAL A 18 -46.08 13.70 22.55
CA VAL A 18 -46.83 12.93 23.53
C VAL A 18 -48.09 12.40 22.86
N SER A 19 -48.22 11.08 22.74
CA SER A 19 -49.30 10.43 21.98
C SER A 19 -49.85 9.23 22.75
N PRO A 20 -51.15 8.92 22.67
CA PRO A 20 -51.64 7.58 23.04
C PRO A 20 -51.06 6.52 22.09
N ALA A 21 -51.14 5.25 22.49
CA ALA A 21 -50.72 4.14 21.64
C ALA A 21 -51.51 4.16 20.31
N PRO A 22 -50.89 3.85 19.16
CA PRO A 22 -51.54 3.96 17.86
C PRO A 22 -52.80 3.08 17.75
N GLY A 23 -53.98 3.68 17.52
CA GLY A 23 -55.23 2.92 17.34
C GLY A 23 -56.07 2.73 18.61
N GLU A 24 -55.59 3.17 19.78
CA GLU A 24 -56.36 3.17 21.03
C GLU A 24 -56.54 4.61 21.56
N LEU A 25 -57.73 5.18 21.31
CA LEU A 25 -58.01 6.60 21.62
C LEU A 25 -58.03 6.93 23.13
N ASN A 26 -58.10 5.93 24.00
CA ASN A 26 -58.27 6.09 25.45
C ASN A 26 -57.08 5.53 26.28
N ALA A 27 -55.96 5.19 25.65
CA ALA A 27 -54.77 4.67 26.35
C ALA A 27 -53.93 5.80 27.01
N PRO A 28 -53.18 5.51 28.09
CA PRO A 28 -52.18 6.42 28.64
C PRO A 28 -51.21 6.92 27.58
N ARG A 29 -50.84 8.20 27.69
CA ARG A 29 -49.95 8.84 26.72
C ARG A 29 -48.51 8.47 27.01
N GLY A 30 -47.77 8.05 25.98
CA GLY A 30 -46.33 7.88 26.03
C GLY A 30 -45.60 8.88 25.14
N LEU A 31 -44.28 8.74 25.07
CA LEU A 31 -43.41 9.66 24.36
C LEU A 31 -42.96 9.05 23.04
N VAL A 32 -43.20 9.72 21.92
CA VAL A 32 -42.56 9.41 20.64
C VAL A 32 -41.46 10.44 20.42
N PHE A 33 -40.22 9.98 20.29
CA PHE A 33 -39.06 10.83 20.03
C PHE A 33 -38.55 10.58 18.62
N PHE A 34 -38.27 11.64 17.87
CA PHE A 34 -37.66 11.52 16.54
C PHE A 34 -36.76 12.73 16.30
N LYS A 35 -35.56 12.47 15.76
CA LYS A 35 -34.63 13.52 15.31
C LYS A 35 -34.70 13.67 13.79
N SER A 36 -34.61 14.92 13.37
CA SER A 36 -34.54 15.34 11.97
C SER A 36 -33.10 15.29 11.48
N ILE A 37 -32.92 15.21 10.17
CA ILE A 37 -31.59 15.27 9.50
C ILE A 37 -30.82 16.57 9.77
N PHE A 38 -31.49 17.61 10.28
CA PHE A 38 -30.88 18.90 10.62
C PHE A 38 -30.57 19.04 12.11
N ASP A 39 -30.91 18.04 12.92
CA ASP A 39 -30.69 18.07 14.36
C ASP A 39 -29.23 17.70 14.69
N PRO A 40 -28.70 18.23 15.80
CA PRO A 40 -27.40 17.83 16.30
C PRO A 40 -27.41 16.34 16.69
N ILE A 41 -26.24 15.73 16.49
CA ILE A 41 -25.92 14.37 16.89
C ILE A 41 -26.34 14.13 18.36
N TRP A 42 -26.76 12.90 18.67
CA TRP A 42 -27.11 12.47 20.02
C TRP A 42 -26.07 12.87 21.07
N SER A 43 -26.51 13.63 22.07
CA SER A 43 -25.69 14.02 23.21
C SER A 43 -26.01 13.15 24.42
N PRO A 44 -25.05 12.98 25.37
CA PRO A 44 -25.34 12.33 26.65
C PRO A 44 -26.51 12.99 27.40
N GLU A 45 -26.70 14.29 27.25
CA GLU A 45 -27.81 15.06 27.86
C GLU A 45 -29.17 14.66 27.28
N ASP A 46 -29.26 14.38 25.98
CA ASP A 46 -30.48 13.86 25.34
C ASP A 46 -30.87 12.48 25.90
N LEU A 47 -29.87 11.64 26.19
CA LEU A 47 -30.07 10.29 26.69
C LEU A 47 -30.52 10.29 28.16
N VAL A 48 -29.93 11.14 29.00
CA VAL A 48 -30.34 11.34 30.42
C VAL A 48 -31.78 11.88 30.50
N SER A 49 -32.17 12.79 29.61
CA SER A 49 -33.54 13.31 29.53
C SER A 49 -34.59 12.21 29.24
N LEU A 50 -34.21 11.19 28.46
CA LEU A 50 -35.07 10.02 28.20
C LEU A 50 -35.15 9.09 29.43
N GLU A 51 -34.07 8.96 30.19
CA GLU A 51 -34.05 8.16 31.43
C GLU A 51 -34.96 8.75 32.51
N GLU A 52 -34.92 10.06 32.71
CA GLU A 52 -35.71 10.78 33.73
C GLU A 52 -37.19 11.00 33.35
N SER A 53 -37.56 10.64 32.12
CA SER A 53 -38.91 10.90 31.59
C SER A 53 -40.02 10.22 32.41
N PRO A 54 -41.19 10.82 32.67
CA PRO A 54 -42.25 10.17 33.46
C PRO A 54 -43.17 9.25 32.64
N PHE A 55 -42.93 9.08 31.34
CA PHE A 55 -43.86 8.35 30.46
C PHE A 55 -43.76 6.82 30.62
N PRO A 56 -44.88 6.10 30.50
CA PRO A 56 -44.92 4.65 30.72
C PRO A 56 -44.30 3.85 29.57
N TRP A 57 -44.20 4.45 28.37
CA TRP A 57 -43.45 3.92 27.23
C TRP A 57 -42.83 5.07 26.44
N ILE A 58 -41.68 4.77 25.83
CA ILE A 58 -40.94 5.70 24.99
C ILE A 58 -40.64 4.98 23.67
N LEU A 59 -41.02 5.59 22.54
CA LEU A 59 -40.70 5.11 21.20
C LEU A 59 -39.73 6.09 20.54
N LEU A 60 -38.48 5.67 20.38
CA LEU A 60 -37.45 6.42 19.68
C LEU A 60 -37.38 5.99 18.22
N ILE A 61 -37.61 6.89 17.27
CA ILE A 61 -37.54 6.60 15.82
C ILE A 61 -36.26 7.23 15.25
N LEU A 62 -35.33 6.38 14.82
CA LEU A 62 -34.06 6.82 14.24
C LEU A 62 -34.24 7.21 12.78
N SER A 63 -33.51 8.22 12.29
CA SER A 63 -33.51 8.63 10.89
C SER A 63 -32.55 7.76 10.06
N PRO A 64 -32.91 7.31 8.83
CA PRO A 64 -32.03 6.49 7.98
C PRO A 64 -30.79 7.24 7.47
N PHE A 65 -30.76 8.57 7.64
CA PHE A 65 -29.67 9.43 7.19
C PHE A 65 -28.78 9.96 8.31
N GLU A 66 -29.15 9.69 9.56
CA GLU A 66 -28.28 9.97 10.69
C GLU A 66 -27.15 8.94 10.75
N ARG A 67 -26.00 9.34 11.31
CA ARG A 67 -24.90 8.40 11.60
C ARG A 67 -25.20 7.59 12.86
N PHE A 68 -26.41 7.03 12.98
CA PHE A 68 -26.84 6.32 14.17
C PHE A 68 -25.97 5.08 14.46
N TYR A 69 -25.25 4.54 13.47
CA TYR A 69 -24.26 3.48 13.67
C TYR A 69 -23.11 3.91 14.61
N GLU A 70 -22.78 5.21 14.67
CA GLU A 70 -21.81 5.76 15.63
C GLU A 70 -22.36 5.74 17.07
N PHE A 71 -23.68 5.62 17.23
CA PHE A 71 -24.42 5.65 18.50
C PHE A 71 -25.12 4.33 18.83
N GLU A 72 -24.90 3.28 18.03
CA GLU A 72 -25.59 2.00 18.17
C GLU A 72 -25.32 1.37 19.55
N GLN A 73 -24.09 1.51 20.05
CA GLN A 73 -23.74 1.10 21.41
C GLN A 73 -24.49 1.91 22.47
N ALA A 74 -24.55 3.23 22.34
CA ALA A 74 -25.27 4.09 23.27
C ALA A 74 -26.78 3.80 23.29
N PHE A 75 -27.39 3.51 22.13
CA PHE A 75 -28.81 3.11 22.07
C PHE A 75 -29.07 1.75 22.70
N ARG A 76 -28.13 0.80 22.61
CA ARG A 76 -28.24 -0.51 23.26
C ARG A 76 -28.06 -0.41 24.77
N GLU A 77 -27.11 0.39 25.23
CA GLU A 77 -26.92 0.69 26.65
C GLU A 77 -28.17 1.37 27.21
N LEU A 78 -28.69 2.40 26.51
CA LEU A 78 -29.92 3.08 26.86
C LEU A 78 -31.13 2.13 26.87
N SER A 79 -31.31 1.29 25.84
CA SER A 79 -32.42 0.35 25.79
C SER A 79 -32.31 -0.71 26.87
N SER A 80 -31.09 -1.16 27.22
CA SER A 80 -30.86 -2.12 28.31
C SER A 80 -31.13 -1.53 29.70
N GLY A 81 -30.89 -0.24 29.90
CA GLY A 81 -31.15 0.49 31.14
C GLY A 81 -32.61 0.93 31.29
N LEU A 82 -33.32 1.17 30.19
CA LEU A 82 -34.71 1.62 30.17
C LEU A 82 -35.64 0.53 29.62
N SER A 83 -36.23 -0.26 30.51
CA SER A 83 -37.19 -1.32 30.18
C SER A 83 -38.43 -0.85 29.40
N ARG A 84 -38.73 0.45 29.42
CA ARG A 84 -39.86 1.11 28.75
C ARG A 84 -39.53 1.74 27.40
N LEU A 85 -38.30 1.61 26.92
CA LEU A 85 -37.83 2.19 25.66
C LEU A 85 -37.89 1.18 24.51
N ILE A 86 -38.46 1.60 23.38
CA ILE A 86 -38.33 0.94 22.08
C ILE A 86 -37.56 1.87 21.15
N VAL A 87 -36.50 1.36 20.54
CA VAL A 87 -35.78 2.05 19.47
C VAL A 87 -36.16 1.42 18.13
N TRP A 88 -36.73 2.23 17.23
CA TRP A 88 -37.09 1.83 15.88
C TRP A 88 -35.97 2.22 14.92
N HIS A 89 -35.27 1.20 14.46
CA HIS A 89 -34.09 1.27 13.64
C HIS A 89 -34.45 1.03 12.16
N PRO A 90 -34.28 2.02 11.25
CA PRO A 90 -34.40 1.79 9.83
C PRO A 90 -33.18 1.03 9.29
N ASP A 91 -33.33 0.31 8.19
CA ASP A 91 -32.18 -0.24 7.49
C ASP A 91 -31.34 0.87 6.82
N ILE A 92 -30.09 0.55 6.45
CA ILE A 92 -29.20 1.51 5.77
C ILE A 92 -29.68 1.66 4.32
N PRO A 93 -30.00 2.89 3.87
CA PRO A 93 -30.41 3.11 2.50
C PRO A 93 -29.23 2.86 1.55
N THR A 94 -29.51 2.24 0.40
CA THR A 94 -28.52 2.11 -0.68
C THR A 94 -28.17 3.48 -1.27
N LEU A 95 -27.09 3.54 -2.06
CA LEU A 95 -26.67 4.78 -2.74
C LEU A 95 -27.78 5.32 -3.67
N ASP A 96 -28.51 4.43 -4.33
CA ASP A 96 -29.61 4.79 -5.24
C ASP A 96 -30.82 5.33 -4.47
N GLU A 97 -31.24 4.64 -3.41
CA GLU A 97 -32.32 5.09 -2.51
C GLU A 97 -31.98 6.42 -1.84
N THR A 98 -30.72 6.63 -1.45
CA THR A 98 -30.23 7.89 -0.89
C THR A 98 -30.30 9.01 -1.93
N GLY A 99 -29.86 8.75 -3.17
CA GLY A 99 -29.95 9.69 -4.28
C GLY A 99 -31.40 10.08 -4.60
N GLN A 100 -32.30 9.10 -4.63
CA GLN A 100 -33.72 9.30 -4.92
C GLN A 100 -34.43 10.07 -3.80
N LEU A 101 -34.20 9.71 -2.53
CA LEU A 101 -34.79 10.42 -1.39
C LEU A 101 -34.30 11.87 -1.30
N ARG A 102 -33.02 12.14 -1.59
CA ARG A 102 -32.49 13.52 -1.66
C ARG A 102 -33.12 14.32 -2.79
N LYS A 103 -33.29 13.72 -3.97
CA LYS A 103 -33.95 14.33 -5.11
C LYS A 103 -35.41 14.68 -4.78
N LEU A 104 -36.17 13.73 -4.24
CA LEU A 104 -37.57 13.93 -3.84
C LEU A 104 -37.70 14.98 -2.71
N ALA A 105 -36.74 15.04 -1.79
CA ALA A 105 -36.71 16.05 -0.74
C ALA A 105 -36.40 17.46 -1.28
N ALA A 106 -35.46 17.58 -2.23
CA ALA A 106 -35.13 18.85 -2.89
C ALA A 106 -36.29 19.36 -3.74
N GLU A 107 -36.92 18.48 -4.53
CA GLU A 107 -38.13 18.80 -5.30
C GLU A 107 -39.26 19.30 -4.39
N ARG A 108 -39.43 18.68 -3.22
CA ARG A 108 -40.41 19.14 -2.22
C ARG A 108 -40.05 20.49 -1.60
N TYR A 109 -38.78 20.71 -1.25
CA TYR A 109 -38.31 21.96 -0.64
C TYR A 109 -38.45 23.15 -1.59
N ASP A 110 -38.06 22.98 -2.86
CA ASP A 110 -38.20 23.99 -3.90
C ASP A 110 -39.67 24.34 -4.19
N LEU A 111 -40.58 23.36 -4.05
CA LEU A 111 -42.02 23.55 -4.23
C LEU A 111 -42.73 24.12 -2.99
N GLU A 112 -42.22 23.88 -1.76
CA GLU A 112 -42.76 24.44 -0.52
C GLU A 112 -42.38 25.93 -0.33
N LEU A 113 -41.17 26.34 -0.73
CA LEU A 113 -40.71 27.73 -0.70
C LEU A 113 -41.43 28.63 -1.72
N ASN A 114 -41.81 28.07 -2.87
CA ASN A 114 -42.44 28.81 -3.97
C ASN A 114 -43.97 28.66 -4.02
N ARG A 115 -44.60 28.21 -2.94
CA ARG A 115 -46.03 27.82 -2.91
C ARG A 115 -46.96 28.96 -3.35
N PRO A 116 -47.63 28.88 -4.52
CA PRO A 116 -48.69 29.82 -4.86
C PRO A 116 -49.93 29.54 -3.97
N PRO A 117 -50.76 30.57 -3.68
CA PRO A 117 -51.88 30.45 -2.73
C PRO A 117 -52.94 29.40 -3.10
N LYS A 118 -52.95 28.91 -4.35
CA LYS A 118 -53.72 27.73 -4.78
C LYS A 118 -52.85 26.87 -5.71
N ALA A 119 -52.36 25.74 -5.19
CA ALA A 119 -51.68 24.75 -6.00
C ALA A 119 -52.60 24.21 -7.10
N THR A 120 -52.10 24.17 -8.33
CA THR A 120 -52.77 23.59 -9.50
C THR A 120 -52.99 22.09 -9.31
N SER A 121 -53.94 21.50 -10.06
CA SER A 121 -54.21 20.06 -9.95
C SER A 121 -52.99 19.20 -10.31
N ALA A 122 -52.17 19.67 -11.26
CA ALA A 122 -50.94 19.00 -11.68
C ALA A 122 -49.84 19.02 -10.62
N GLU A 123 -49.67 20.13 -9.90
CA GLU A 123 -48.72 20.23 -8.77
C GLU A 123 -49.12 19.30 -7.62
N LYS A 124 -50.42 19.21 -7.31
CA LYS A 124 -50.93 18.28 -6.29
C LYS A 124 -50.71 16.82 -6.67
N GLU A 125 -50.86 16.49 -7.94
CA GLU A 125 -50.60 15.15 -8.46
C GLU A 125 -49.11 14.80 -8.41
N GLY A 126 -48.23 15.75 -8.76
CA GLY A 126 -46.78 15.63 -8.56
C GLY A 126 -46.40 15.42 -7.09
N TRP A 127 -47.01 16.17 -6.16
CA TRP A 127 -46.78 15.97 -4.72
C TRP A 127 -47.21 14.59 -4.23
N ASN A 128 -48.38 14.12 -4.68
CA ASN A 128 -48.87 12.80 -4.30
C ASN A 128 -47.96 11.70 -4.83
N LYS A 129 -47.46 11.84 -6.07
CA LYS A 129 -46.53 10.89 -6.68
C LYS A 129 -45.18 10.85 -5.95
N ALA A 130 -44.56 12.01 -5.73
CA ALA A 130 -43.30 12.10 -4.99
C ALA A 130 -43.42 11.57 -3.54
N ARG A 131 -44.56 11.83 -2.89
CA ARG A 131 -44.86 11.31 -1.55
C ARG A 131 -45.07 9.79 -1.54
N LEU A 132 -45.71 9.23 -2.58
CA LEU A 132 -45.87 7.78 -2.74
C LEU A 132 -44.51 7.12 -2.94
N GLU A 133 -43.68 7.64 -3.85
CA GLU A 133 -42.34 7.11 -4.11
C GLU A 133 -41.43 7.18 -2.88
N ALA A 134 -41.39 8.33 -2.18
CA ALA A 134 -40.66 8.43 -0.91
C ALA A 134 -41.24 7.50 0.16
N GLY A 135 -42.57 7.34 0.19
CA GLY A 135 -43.27 6.45 1.10
C GLY A 135 -42.92 4.99 0.90
N GLU A 136 -42.78 4.53 -0.35
CA GLU A 136 -42.38 3.16 -0.67
C GLU A 136 -40.95 2.86 -0.19
N ILE A 137 -40.01 3.78 -0.41
CA ILE A 137 -38.62 3.63 0.04
C ILE A 137 -38.58 3.60 1.58
N LEU A 138 -39.25 4.54 2.25
CA LEU A 138 -39.29 4.58 3.72
C LEU A 138 -40.02 3.37 4.31
N GLN A 139 -41.08 2.88 3.66
CA GLN A 139 -41.77 1.65 4.07
C GLN A 139 -40.83 0.44 3.95
N SER A 140 -40.03 0.35 2.89
CA SER A 140 -39.00 -0.67 2.79
C SER A 140 -38.00 -0.58 3.95
N LEU A 141 -37.45 0.60 4.21
CA LEU A 141 -36.40 0.82 5.22
C LEU A 141 -36.88 0.58 6.66
N TYR A 142 -38.08 1.04 7.02
CA TYR A 142 -38.58 0.96 8.40
C TYR A 142 -39.44 -0.26 8.70
N VAL A 143 -40.12 -0.81 7.69
CA VAL A 143 -41.10 -1.88 7.90
C VAL A 143 -40.58 -3.20 7.36
N GLN A 144 -40.10 -3.26 6.12
CA GLN A 144 -39.66 -4.53 5.53
C GLN A 144 -38.28 -4.94 6.04
N ARG A 145 -37.36 -3.98 6.14
CA ARG A 145 -35.96 -4.19 6.56
C ARG A 145 -35.66 -3.60 7.94
N GLY A 146 -36.60 -2.87 8.51
CA GLY A 146 -36.44 -2.18 9.79
C GLY A 146 -36.56 -3.12 10.99
N ARG A 147 -35.99 -2.68 12.12
CA ARG A 147 -35.90 -3.46 13.35
C ARG A 147 -36.40 -2.63 14.54
N LEU A 148 -37.03 -3.29 15.51
CA LEU A 148 -37.34 -2.71 16.82
C LEU A 148 -36.38 -3.28 17.85
N MET A 149 -35.81 -2.43 18.69
CA MET A 149 -34.89 -2.82 19.76
C MET A 149 -35.51 -2.44 21.09
N THR A 150 -35.50 -3.39 22.02
CA THR A 150 -35.96 -3.23 23.41
C THR A 150 -34.84 -3.64 24.36
N ALA A 151 -35.09 -3.60 25.68
CA ALA A 151 -34.10 -3.96 26.70
C ALA A 151 -33.53 -5.38 26.57
N SER A 152 -34.32 -6.32 26.06
CA SER A 152 -33.98 -7.74 26.05
C SER A 152 -34.05 -8.40 24.68
N VAL A 153 -34.71 -7.76 23.70
CA VAL A 153 -34.98 -8.39 22.40
C VAL A 153 -34.94 -7.38 21.25
N GLN A 154 -34.38 -7.82 20.13
CA GLN A 154 -34.44 -7.14 18.84
C GLN A 154 -35.34 -7.93 17.89
N PHE A 155 -36.29 -7.24 17.28
CA PHE A 155 -37.32 -7.81 16.42
C PHE A 155 -37.18 -7.28 15.00
N SER A 156 -37.34 -8.16 14.01
CA SER A 156 -37.44 -7.75 12.60
C SER A 156 -38.90 -7.39 12.32
N VAL A 157 -39.16 -6.12 11.96
CA VAL A 157 -40.54 -5.65 11.76
C VAL A 157 -41.19 -6.42 10.61
N GLY A 158 -40.46 -6.67 9.53
CA GLY A 158 -40.98 -7.33 8.33
C GLY A 158 -41.38 -8.78 8.59
N ASP A 159 -40.61 -9.50 9.40
CA ASP A 159 -40.84 -10.92 9.69
C ASP A 159 -41.97 -11.12 10.71
N GLU A 160 -42.16 -10.15 11.61
CA GLU A 160 -43.07 -10.30 12.76
C GLU A 160 -44.44 -9.65 12.57
N ILE A 161 -44.55 -8.60 11.74
CA ILE A 161 -45.80 -7.87 11.49
C ILE A 161 -46.89 -8.75 10.84
N LYS A 162 -46.51 -9.82 10.14
CA LYS A 162 -47.41 -10.78 9.48
C LYS A 162 -48.52 -10.08 8.67
N LYS A 163 -49.79 -10.37 8.94
CA LYS A 163 -50.98 -9.76 8.30
C LYS A 163 -51.54 -8.56 9.09
N GLN A 164 -50.86 -8.13 10.15
CA GLN A 164 -51.33 -7.01 10.97
C GLN A 164 -51.00 -5.67 10.30
N ARG A 165 -51.78 -4.63 10.62
CA ARG A 165 -51.40 -3.26 10.25
C ARG A 165 -50.27 -2.80 11.15
N LEU A 166 -49.31 -2.05 10.61
CA LEU A 166 -48.16 -1.50 11.36
C LEU A 166 -48.57 -0.76 12.62
N SER A 167 -49.66 0.01 12.57
CA SER A 167 -50.20 0.70 13.75
C SER A 167 -50.59 -0.28 14.87
N GLY A 168 -51.26 -1.38 14.54
CA GLY A 168 -51.66 -2.40 15.51
C GLY A 168 -50.48 -3.19 16.05
N PHE A 169 -49.48 -3.47 15.21
CA PHE A 169 -48.25 -4.14 15.62
C PHE A 169 -47.47 -3.31 16.65
N ILE A 170 -47.20 -2.03 16.33
CA ILE A 170 -46.51 -1.12 17.25
C ILE A 170 -47.32 -0.89 18.53
N ALA A 171 -48.64 -0.74 18.43
CA ALA A 171 -49.50 -0.56 19.60
C ALA A 171 -49.44 -1.76 20.56
N GLY A 172 -49.44 -2.99 20.06
CA GLY A 172 -49.31 -4.19 20.90
C GLY A 172 -48.01 -4.19 21.72
N HIS A 173 -46.89 -3.78 21.12
CA HIS A 173 -45.62 -3.67 21.84
C HIS A 173 -45.60 -2.54 22.87
N LEU A 174 -46.20 -1.39 22.55
CA LEU A 174 -46.26 -0.25 23.49
C LEU A 174 -47.18 -0.53 24.69
N VAL A 175 -48.32 -1.18 24.46
CA VAL A 175 -49.23 -1.60 25.54
C VAL A 175 -48.54 -2.62 26.46
N PHE A 176 -47.78 -3.58 25.90
CA PHE A 176 -47.01 -4.52 26.70
C PHE A 176 -45.98 -3.83 27.63
N LEU A 177 -45.26 -2.82 27.12
CA LEU A 177 -44.32 -2.06 27.95
C LEU A 177 -45.03 -1.25 29.03
N GLN A 178 -46.20 -0.70 28.71
CA GLN A 178 -47.03 0.02 29.67
C GLN A 178 -47.47 -0.90 30.82
N ASP A 179 -47.98 -2.10 30.50
CA ASP A 179 -48.41 -3.07 31.51
C ASP A 179 -47.24 -3.51 32.40
N ALA A 180 -46.05 -3.70 31.82
CA ALA A 180 -44.83 -4.04 32.56
C ALA A 180 -44.37 -2.90 33.49
N PHE A 181 -44.48 -1.65 33.02
CA PHE A 181 -44.17 -0.45 33.79
C PHE A 181 -45.13 -0.25 34.97
N GLU A 182 -46.43 -0.41 34.75
CA GLU A 182 -47.46 -0.32 35.81
C GLU A 182 -47.35 -1.46 36.83
N ALA A 183 -46.91 -2.65 36.40
CA ALA A 183 -46.68 -3.81 37.27
C ALA A 183 -45.35 -3.79 38.05
N GLY A 184 -44.46 -2.83 37.79
CA GLY A 184 -43.16 -2.72 38.47
C GLY A 184 -42.16 -3.85 38.13
N LEU A 185 -42.34 -4.53 37.00
CA LEU A 185 -41.47 -5.62 36.54
C LEU A 185 -40.43 -5.08 35.56
N ALA A 186 -39.14 -5.33 35.82
CA ALA A 186 -38.08 -5.11 34.84
C ALA A 186 -38.26 -6.13 33.72
N GLY A 187 -38.87 -5.69 32.60
CA GLY A 187 -39.32 -6.52 31.48
C GLY A 187 -38.30 -7.55 31.02
N SER A 188 -38.43 -8.77 31.52
CA SER A 188 -37.65 -9.93 31.13
C SER A 188 -38.58 -11.14 30.97
N GLY A 189 -38.77 -11.53 29.70
CA GLY A 189 -39.11 -12.88 29.23
C GLY A 189 -40.39 -13.57 29.74
N LEU A 190 -41.29 -13.88 28.79
CA LEU A 190 -42.26 -14.98 28.92
C LEU A 190 -41.56 -16.34 29.16
N PRO A 191 -42.20 -17.32 29.83
CA PRO A 191 -41.53 -18.49 30.42
C PRO A 191 -41.23 -19.60 29.40
N GLN A 192 -40.04 -20.21 29.50
CA GLN A 192 -39.75 -21.54 28.93
C GLN A 192 -39.03 -22.44 29.92
N ALA A 193 -39.56 -23.65 30.08
CA ALA A 193 -39.10 -24.70 30.97
C ALA A 193 -37.95 -25.53 30.36
N GLY A 194 -36.98 -25.94 31.19
CA GLY A 194 -36.00 -26.99 30.88
C GLY A 194 -34.55 -26.63 31.26
N VAL A 195 -34.15 -26.86 32.52
CA VAL A 195 -32.89 -26.36 33.09
C VAL A 195 -31.70 -27.32 32.97
N VAL A 196 -31.86 -28.58 32.58
CA VAL A 196 -30.75 -29.56 32.70
C VAL A 196 -30.02 -29.87 31.37
N ALA A 197 -30.62 -29.58 30.21
CA ALA A 197 -29.95 -29.74 28.91
C ALA A 197 -29.09 -28.51 28.50
N ARG A 198 -29.29 -27.35 29.15
CA ARG A 198 -28.66 -26.07 28.78
C ARG A 198 -27.19 -25.96 29.17
N ASP A 199 -26.73 -26.62 30.23
CA ASP A 199 -25.34 -26.49 30.73
C ASP A 199 -24.28 -27.15 29.83
N LEU A 200 -24.61 -28.29 29.21
CA LEU A 200 -23.69 -28.98 28.28
C LEU A 200 -23.62 -28.31 26.91
N GLU A 201 -24.68 -27.61 26.51
CA GLU A 201 -24.76 -26.90 25.23
C GLU A 201 -24.10 -25.52 25.33
N SER A 202 -24.22 -24.85 26.48
CA SER A 202 -23.51 -23.60 26.79
C SER A 202 -22.01 -23.82 26.98
N GLU A 203 -21.57 -24.89 27.65
CA GLU A 203 -20.14 -25.21 27.80
C GLU A 203 -19.45 -25.41 26.43
N LYS A 204 -20.07 -26.20 25.54
CA LYS A 204 -19.58 -26.40 24.17
C LYS A 204 -19.54 -25.10 23.36
N GLN A 205 -20.53 -24.23 23.56
CA GLN A 205 -20.57 -22.91 22.94
C GLN A 205 -19.38 -22.04 23.39
N TRP A 206 -19.03 -22.03 24.67
CA TRP A 206 -17.92 -21.22 25.19
C TRP A 206 -16.54 -21.76 24.79
N LEU A 207 -16.38 -23.08 24.73
CA LEU A 207 -15.18 -23.72 24.17
C LEU A 207 -15.01 -23.38 22.68
N HIS A 208 -16.11 -23.30 21.92
CA HIS A 208 -16.08 -22.86 20.52
C HIS A 208 -15.64 -21.41 20.38
N TRP A 209 -16.20 -20.48 21.17
CA TRP A 209 -15.78 -19.07 21.16
C TRP A 209 -14.32 -18.89 21.60
N ALA A 210 -13.85 -19.68 22.57
CA ALA A 210 -12.44 -19.70 22.99
C ALA A 210 -11.52 -20.21 21.86
N ALA A 211 -11.92 -21.27 21.16
CA ALA A 211 -11.20 -21.78 20.00
C ALA A 211 -11.15 -20.74 18.86
N LEU A 212 -12.27 -20.07 18.57
CA LEU A 212 -12.33 -18.99 17.60
C LEU A 212 -11.44 -17.82 18.00
N LEU A 213 -11.42 -17.43 19.28
CA LEU A 213 -10.61 -16.32 19.80
C LEU A 213 -9.11 -16.62 19.75
N ALA A 214 -8.68 -17.76 20.29
CA ALA A 214 -7.26 -18.13 20.33
C ALA A 214 -6.74 -18.73 19.01
N GLY A 215 -7.64 -19.14 18.10
CA GLY A 215 -7.28 -19.72 16.79
C GLY A 215 -6.71 -21.13 16.91
N ARG A 216 -7.18 -21.89 17.90
CA ARG A 216 -6.71 -23.25 18.20
C ARG A 216 -7.91 -24.17 18.30
N ASP A 217 -8.13 -25.00 17.28
CA ASP A 217 -9.26 -25.94 17.27
C ASP A 217 -9.17 -26.98 18.38
N ALA A 218 -7.97 -27.29 18.87
CA ALA A 218 -7.75 -28.18 20.02
C ALA A 218 -8.44 -27.70 21.32
N ILE A 219 -8.81 -26.42 21.43
CA ILE A 219 -9.55 -25.88 22.57
C ILE A 219 -10.99 -26.42 22.61
N ARG A 220 -11.58 -26.76 21.45
CA ARG A 220 -12.97 -27.25 21.37
C ARG A 220 -13.17 -28.57 22.12
N ASP A 221 -12.13 -29.39 22.19
CA ASP A 221 -12.12 -30.70 22.84
C ASP A 221 -11.43 -30.67 24.22
N SER A 222 -11.02 -29.49 24.69
CA SER A 222 -10.34 -29.29 25.98
C SER A 222 -11.35 -29.07 27.11
N ASN A 223 -10.94 -29.37 28.35
CA ASN A 223 -11.73 -28.95 29.52
C ASN A 223 -11.63 -27.41 29.73
N PRO A 224 -12.61 -26.79 30.43
CA PRO A 224 -12.64 -25.33 30.63
C PRO A 224 -11.39 -24.74 31.29
N ASP A 225 -10.74 -25.46 32.20
CA ASP A 225 -9.52 -25.00 32.88
C ASP A 225 -8.31 -24.94 31.93
N GLU A 226 -8.18 -25.92 31.05
CA GLU A 226 -7.12 -25.96 30.04
C GLU A 226 -7.40 -24.96 28.91
N ALA A 227 -8.66 -24.79 28.52
CA ALA A 227 -9.10 -23.75 27.60
C ALA A 227 -8.78 -22.35 28.15
N LYS A 228 -9.05 -22.12 29.45
CA LYS A 228 -8.72 -20.87 30.15
C LYS A 228 -7.23 -20.55 30.08
N LYS A 229 -6.34 -21.52 30.36
CA LYS A 229 -4.89 -21.31 30.25
C LYS A 229 -4.48 -20.93 28.83
N GLN A 230 -4.98 -21.65 27.83
CA GLN A 230 -4.66 -21.37 26.43
C GLN A 230 -5.12 -19.99 25.97
N VAL A 231 -6.29 -19.52 26.42
CA VAL A 231 -6.79 -18.16 26.15
C VAL A 231 -5.93 -17.11 26.84
N ILE A 232 -5.53 -17.32 28.09
CA ILE A 232 -4.64 -16.41 28.82
C ILE A 232 -3.27 -16.32 28.14
N ASP A 233 -2.68 -17.45 27.75
CA ASP A 233 -1.40 -17.50 27.04
C ASP A 233 -1.47 -16.76 25.70
N TRP A 234 -2.57 -16.95 24.96
CA TRP A 234 -2.82 -16.19 23.74
C TRP A 234 -2.92 -14.69 24.02
N TRP A 235 -3.66 -14.26 25.05
CA TRP A 235 -3.78 -12.85 25.41
C TRP A 235 -2.45 -12.21 25.79
N ILE A 236 -1.61 -12.91 26.58
CA ILE A 236 -0.25 -12.48 26.90
C ILE A 236 0.58 -12.29 25.63
N HIS A 237 0.44 -13.19 24.65
CA HIS A 237 1.12 -13.07 23.37
C HIS A 237 0.65 -11.85 22.57
N VAL A 238 -0.64 -11.51 22.61
CA VAL A 238 -1.19 -10.30 21.98
C VAL A 238 -0.66 -9.03 22.65
N GLU A 239 -0.64 -8.98 23.99
CA GLU A 239 -0.11 -7.84 24.75
C GLU A 239 1.40 -7.63 24.53
N SER A 240 2.18 -8.72 24.56
CA SER A 240 3.64 -8.68 24.42
C SER A 240 4.12 -8.44 22.98
N ALA A 241 3.25 -8.62 21.98
CA ALA A 241 3.60 -8.41 20.57
C ALA A 241 3.87 -6.93 20.21
N GLY A 242 3.77 -5.99 21.16
CA GLY A 242 4.35 -4.66 21.02
C GLY A 242 3.64 -3.74 20.04
N LEU A 243 2.36 -3.97 19.75
CA LEU A 243 1.54 -3.16 18.83
C LEU A 243 1.63 -1.66 19.15
N ALA A 244 1.53 -1.28 20.42
CA ALA A 244 1.58 0.11 20.84
C ALA A 244 2.95 0.77 20.59
N GLY A 245 4.05 0.04 20.81
CA GLY A 245 5.40 0.55 20.52
C GLY A 245 5.68 0.60 19.02
N GLY A 246 5.32 -0.47 18.29
CA GLY A 246 5.55 -0.58 16.86
C GLY A 246 4.75 0.42 16.01
N LEU A 247 3.63 0.93 16.51
CA LEU A 247 2.86 2.01 15.85
C LEU A 247 3.53 3.38 15.95
N VAL A 248 4.31 3.64 17.01
CA VAL A 248 5.01 4.92 17.22
C VAL A 248 6.22 5.05 16.29
N ASP A 249 6.87 3.93 15.97
CA ASP A 249 8.06 3.88 15.12
C ASP A 249 7.73 3.84 13.61
N LEU A 250 6.46 4.00 13.23
CA LEU A 250 6.05 3.97 11.83
C LEU A 250 6.40 5.28 11.09
N PRO A 251 6.86 5.20 9.83
CA PRO A 251 7.12 6.38 9.00
C PRO A 251 5.84 7.16 8.69
N ASP A 252 5.90 8.49 8.78
CA ASP A 252 4.77 9.40 8.50
C ASP A 252 4.12 9.17 7.13
N SER A 253 4.91 8.76 6.13
CA SER A 253 4.41 8.47 4.78
C SER A 253 3.41 7.31 4.72
N LEU A 254 3.38 6.44 5.74
CA LEU A 254 2.46 5.31 5.85
C LEU A 254 1.22 5.65 6.71
N LEU A 255 1.24 6.76 7.44
CA LEU A 255 0.22 7.15 8.41
C LEU A 255 -0.91 7.95 7.76
N THR A 256 -1.65 7.31 6.85
CA THR A 256 -2.80 7.93 6.18
C THR A 256 -4.05 7.95 7.08
N ILE A 257 -5.05 8.75 6.72
CA ILE A 257 -6.36 8.76 7.41
C ILE A 257 -6.95 7.35 7.42
N GLN A 258 -6.88 6.63 6.29
CA GLN A 258 -7.41 5.27 6.17
C GLN A 258 -6.64 4.26 7.03
N PHE A 259 -5.31 4.43 7.18
CA PHE A 259 -4.52 3.64 8.12
C PHE A 259 -5.01 3.85 9.56
N TRP A 260 -5.24 5.11 9.97
CA TRP A 260 -5.73 5.41 11.31
C TRP A 260 -7.16 4.93 11.53
N ASP A 261 -8.04 5.01 10.55
CA ASP A 261 -9.40 4.46 10.63
C ASP A 261 -9.34 2.94 10.85
N TYR A 262 -8.44 2.25 10.15
CA TYR A 262 -8.19 0.81 10.35
C TYR A 262 -7.69 0.49 11.76
N VAL A 263 -6.64 1.18 12.22
CA VAL A 263 -6.04 0.98 13.56
C VAL A 263 -7.04 1.31 14.67
N LYS A 264 -7.85 2.37 14.51
CA LYS A 264 -8.87 2.79 15.47
C LYS A 264 -9.97 1.74 15.59
N SER A 265 -10.48 1.24 14.47
CA SER A 265 -11.52 0.18 14.46
C SER A 265 -11.07 -1.08 15.20
N PHE A 266 -9.79 -1.43 15.06
CA PHE A 266 -9.16 -2.53 15.79
C PHE A 266 -9.00 -2.23 17.29
N GLY A 267 -8.47 -1.04 17.63
CA GLY A 267 -8.18 -0.64 19.00
C GLY A 267 -9.41 -0.66 19.91
N THR A 268 -10.58 -0.30 19.37
CA THR A 268 -11.85 -0.35 20.11
C THR A 268 -12.15 -1.73 20.68
N TYR A 269 -12.02 -2.80 19.89
CA TYR A 269 -12.27 -4.16 20.36
C TYR A 269 -11.19 -4.65 21.33
N LEU A 270 -9.94 -4.23 21.15
CA LEU A 270 -8.87 -4.59 22.08
C LEU A 270 -9.10 -3.96 23.46
N GLU A 271 -9.50 -2.68 23.51
CA GLU A 271 -9.90 -2.02 24.76
C GLU A 271 -11.15 -2.64 25.39
N LEU A 272 -12.10 -3.09 24.58
CA LEU A 272 -13.32 -3.75 25.04
C LEU A 272 -13.04 -5.12 25.68
N LEU A 273 -12.09 -5.88 25.12
CA LEU A 273 -11.73 -7.22 25.61
C LEU A 273 -10.76 -7.18 26.80
N ARG A 274 -9.91 -6.14 26.88
CA ARG A 274 -8.85 -6.00 27.89
C ARG A 274 -9.34 -6.19 29.34
N PRO A 275 -10.42 -5.54 29.82
CA PRO A 275 -10.91 -5.75 31.18
C PRO A 275 -11.38 -7.19 31.45
N ALA A 276 -12.01 -7.83 30.45
CA ALA A 276 -12.50 -9.20 30.57
C ALA A 276 -11.34 -10.21 30.69
N MET A 277 -10.26 -9.97 29.94
CA MET A 277 -9.07 -10.80 29.96
C MET A 277 -8.23 -10.61 31.23
N ILE A 278 -8.16 -9.38 31.76
CA ILE A 278 -7.53 -9.10 33.06
C ILE A 278 -8.27 -9.82 34.18
N ARG A 279 -9.61 -9.68 34.27
CA ARG A 279 -10.42 -10.37 35.28
C ARG A 279 -10.35 -11.89 35.17
N LEU A 280 -10.31 -12.44 33.96
CA LEU A 280 -10.12 -13.88 33.76
C LEU A 280 -8.77 -14.37 34.30
N ARG A 281 -7.71 -13.57 34.10
CA ARG A 281 -6.34 -13.85 34.59
C ARG A 281 -6.25 -13.74 36.11
N GLU A 282 -6.88 -12.73 36.70
CA GLU A 282 -6.90 -12.49 38.15
C GLU A 282 -7.81 -13.47 38.90
N GLY A 283 -8.75 -14.12 38.20
CA GLY A 283 -9.69 -15.09 38.76
C GLY A 283 -11.02 -14.47 39.19
N ASP A 284 -11.22 -13.18 38.92
CA ASP A 284 -12.44 -12.41 39.26
C ASP A 284 -13.63 -12.70 38.34
N GLN A 285 -13.40 -13.39 37.23
CA GLN A 285 -14.42 -13.78 36.26
C GLN A 285 -14.19 -15.23 35.81
N THR A 286 -15.27 -16.01 35.70
CA THR A 286 -15.21 -17.40 35.24
C THR A 286 -14.92 -17.48 33.74
N PHE A 287 -14.48 -18.65 33.26
CA PHE A 287 -14.22 -18.87 31.84
C PHE A 287 -15.48 -18.67 31.00
N GLU A 288 -16.62 -19.22 31.43
CA GLU A 288 -17.89 -19.07 30.72
C GLU A 288 -18.33 -17.60 30.67
N GLU A 289 -18.24 -16.87 31.78
CA GLU A 289 -18.60 -15.44 31.82
C GLU A 289 -17.72 -14.60 30.90
N THR A 290 -16.42 -14.88 30.84
CA THR A 290 -15.49 -14.16 29.95
C THR A 290 -15.78 -14.49 28.49
N MET A 291 -15.98 -15.76 28.12
CA MET A 291 -16.29 -16.14 26.73
C MET A 291 -17.66 -15.64 26.28
N ALA A 292 -18.65 -15.63 27.18
CA ALA A 292 -19.94 -15.00 26.91
C ALA A 292 -19.81 -13.49 26.71
N GLN A 293 -18.93 -12.81 27.45
CA GLN A 293 -18.61 -11.41 27.22
C GLN A 293 -17.93 -11.20 25.86
N VAL A 294 -16.96 -12.03 25.50
CA VAL A 294 -16.33 -11.99 24.16
C VAL A 294 -17.37 -12.17 23.06
N ALA A 295 -18.24 -13.18 23.18
CA ALA A 295 -19.28 -13.43 22.19
C ALA A 295 -20.22 -12.22 22.04
N ARG A 296 -20.65 -11.60 23.16
CA ARG A 296 -21.47 -10.38 23.15
C ARG A 296 -20.75 -9.19 22.55
N SER A 297 -19.45 -9.02 22.83
CA SER A 297 -18.60 -7.99 22.24
C SER A 297 -18.56 -8.04 20.71
N PHE A 298 -18.73 -9.23 20.12
CA PHE A 298 -18.81 -9.42 18.67
C PHE A 298 -20.25 -9.68 18.19
N ASN A 299 -21.28 -9.31 18.95
CA ASN A 299 -22.70 -9.48 18.62
C ASN A 299 -23.12 -10.94 18.33
N LEU A 300 -22.40 -11.91 18.89
CA LEU A 300 -22.57 -13.34 18.59
C LEU A 300 -22.30 -13.69 17.11
N GLU A 301 -21.71 -12.77 16.34
CA GLU A 301 -21.33 -13.00 14.94
C GLU A 301 -19.86 -13.48 14.88
N GLU A 302 -19.67 -14.76 14.58
CA GLU A 302 -18.34 -15.38 14.48
C GLU A 302 -17.47 -14.71 13.41
N ASP A 303 -18.08 -14.30 12.29
CA ASP A 303 -17.40 -13.62 11.18
C ASP A 303 -16.74 -12.32 11.63
N ARG A 304 -17.36 -11.56 12.54
CA ARG A 304 -16.77 -10.32 13.06
C ARG A 304 -15.53 -10.58 13.90
N LEU A 305 -15.56 -11.62 14.73
CA LEU A 305 -14.39 -12.05 15.50
C LEU A 305 -13.26 -12.49 14.56
N GLN A 306 -13.58 -13.25 13.51
CA GLN A 306 -12.58 -13.68 12.53
C GLN A 306 -11.98 -12.51 11.74
N ILE A 307 -12.81 -11.56 11.28
CA ILE A 307 -12.33 -10.35 10.59
C ILE A 307 -11.43 -9.53 11.51
N TRP A 308 -11.82 -9.34 12.77
CA TRP A 308 -10.99 -8.62 13.76
C TRP A 308 -9.66 -9.33 14.00
N LYS A 309 -9.66 -10.66 14.16
CA LYS A 309 -8.44 -11.45 14.33
C LYS A 309 -7.52 -11.40 13.12
N GLN A 310 -8.09 -11.52 11.92
CA GLN A 310 -7.31 -11.37 10.69
C GLN A 310 -6.69 -9.97 10.63
N SER A 311 -7.40 -8.96 11.13
CA SER A 311 -6.92 -7.58 11.16
C SER A 311 -5.78 -7.38 12.18
N LEU A 312 -5.86 -8.04 13.33
CA LEU A 312 -4.78 -8.12 14.31
C LEU A 312 -3.51 -8.74 13.70
N GLU A 313 -3.62 -9.90 13.05
CA GLU A 313 -2.47 -10.55 12.40
C GLU A 313 -1.92 -9.72 11.24
N ASN A 314 -2.80 -9.07 10.48
CA ASN A 314 -2.44 -8.16 9.41
C ASN A 314 -1.61 -6.97 9.91
N LEU A 315 -2.04 -6.32 11.00
CA LEU A 315 -1.32 -5.19 11.59
C LEU A 315 0.03 -5.61 12.18
N ARG A 316 0.08 -6.77 12.85
CA ARG A 316 1.34 -7.34 13.36
C ARG A 316 2.32 -7.65 12.23
N GLY A 317 1.83 -8.27 11.17
CA GLY A 317 2.60 -8.55 9.97
C GLY A 317 3.11 -7.27 9.32
N PHE A 318 2.26 -6.25 9.23
CA PHE A 318 2.64 -4.94 8.70
C PHE A 318 3.78 -4.30 9.48
N ILE A 319 3.66 -4.17 10.81
CA ILE A 319 4.69 -3.55 11.67
C ILE A 319 6.04 -4.23 11.50
N ARG A 320 6.08 -5.57 11.45
CA ARG A 320 7.32 -6.33 11.22
C ARG A 320 7.91 -6.10 9.83
N TRP A 321 7.05 -5.93 8.83
CA TRP A 321 7.42 -5.80 7.43
C TRP A 321 7.95 -4.40 7.06
N VAL A 322 7.50 -3.34 7.74
CA VAL A 322 7.83 -1.93 7.41
C VAL A 322 9.34 -1.69 7.25
N SER A 323 10.17 -2.23 8.14
CA SER A 323 11.64 -2.05 8.06
C SER A 323 12.27 -2.67 6.80
N GLY A 324 11.68 -3.74 6.26
CA GLY A 324 12.07 -4.33 4.98
C GLY A 324 11.57 -3.49 3.81
N PHE A 325 10.34 -3.00 3.91
CA PHE A 325 9.71 -2.13 2.93
C PHE A 325 10.47 -0.81 2.73
N GLU A 326 10.87 -0.12 3.79
CA GLU A 326 11.65 1.13 3.67
C GLU A 326 12.97 0.93 2.92
N ARG A 327 13.66 -0.19 3.19
CA ARG A 327 14.87 -0.58 2.46
C ARG A 327 14.59 -0.82 0.99
N ALA A 328 13.48 -1.49 0.67
CA ALA A 328 13.04 -1.69 -0.71
C ALA A 328 12.71 -0.38 -1.43
N CYS A 329 11.99 0.54 -0.77
CA CYS A 329 11.69 1.86 -1.31
C CYS A 329 12.96 2.66 -1.60
N ASN A 330 13.89 2.74 -0.63
CA ASN A 330 15.17 3.42 -0.81
C ASN A 330 15.98 2.83 -1.98
N TYR A 331 15.96 1.51 -2.13
CA TYR A 331 16.58 0.82 -3.26
C TYR A 331 15.91 1.22 -4.59
N LEU A 332 14.58 1.21 -4.66
CA LEU A 332 13.81 1.58 -5.86
C LEU A 332 14.03 3.04 -6.27
N TYR A 333 14.05 3.98 -5.33
CA TYR A 333 14.29 5.39 -5.64
C TYR A 333 15.74 5.65 -6.06
N SER A 334 16.70 4.96 -5.45
CA SER A 334 18.13 5.15 -5.72
C SER A 334 18.61 4.42 -6.98
N ALA A 335 17.86 3.41 -7.46
CA ALA A 335 18.15 2.69 -8.69
C ALA A 335 18.15 3.61 -9.92
N VAL A 336 19.10 3.39 -10.83
CA VAL A 336 19.18 4.16 -12.08
C VAL A 336 18.21 3.57 -13.11
N PRO A 337 17.60 4.37 -14.00
CA PRO A 337 16.82 3.84 -15.11
C PRO A 337 17.68 2.89 -15.97
N THR A 338 17.14 1.72 -16.26
CA THR A 338 17.83 0.66 -17.02
C THR A 338 17.61 0.76 -18.52
N GLY A 339 16.54 1.45 -18.94
CA GLY A 339 16.05 1.47 -20.32
C GLY A 339 15.44 0.14 -20.79
N GLN A 340 15.45 -0.91 -19.95
CA GLN A 340 14.81 -2.18 -20.25
C GLN A 340 13.32 -2.11 -19.92
N GLN A 341 12.47 -2.07 -20.93
CA GLN A 341 11.02 -1.87 -20.77
C GLN A 341 10.39 -2.85 -19.77
N ALA A 342 10.84 -4.11 -19.73
CA ALA A 342 10.36 -5.10 -18.77
C ALA A 342 10.68 -4.74 -17.31
N LEU A 343 11.93 -4.34 -17.02
CA LEU A 343 12.36 -3.96 -15.67
C LEU A 343 11.74 -2.62 -15.25
N GLU A 344 11.69 -1.65 -16.15
CA GLU A 344 11.05 -0.36 -15.88
C GLU A 344 9.56 -0.52 -15.62
N ARG A 345 8.89 -1.45 -16.30
CA ARG A 345 7.47 -1.75 -16.02
C ARG A 345 7.27 -2.28 -14.61
N ILE A 346 8.12 -3.20 -14.15
CA ILE A 346 8.06 -3.72 -12.77
C ILE A 346 8.33 -2.58 -11.78
N ARG A 347 9.36 -1.76 -12.04
CA ARG A 347 9.70 -0.60 -11.21
C ARG A 347 8.54 0.38 -11.11
N SER A 348 7.91 0.76 -12.22
CA SER A 348 6.75 1.66 -12.22
C SER A 348 5.57 1.08 -11.46
N GLN A 349 5.31 -0.23 -11.57
CA GLN A 349 4.25 -0.90 -10.82
C GLN A 349 4.53 -0.89 -9.30
N LEU A 350 5.78 -1.13 -8.90
CA LEU A 350 6.21 -1.04 -7.51
C LEU A 350 6.05 0.39 -6.98
N LEU A 351 6.51 1.39 -7.72
CA LEU A 351 6.37 2.80 -7.34
C LEU A 351 4.90 3.23 -7.24
N ALA A 352 4.04 2.82 -8.18
CA ALA A 352 2.61 3.11 -8.14
C ALA A 352 1.89 2.46 -6.94
N SER A 353 2.40 1.34 -6.42
CA SER A 353 1.85 0.75 -5.20
C SER A 353 2.18 1.55 -3.95
N LEU A 354 3.22 2.39 -3.98
CA LEU A 354 3.60 3.26 -2.86
C LEU A 354 2.60 4.41 -2.67
N ASP A 355 1.82 4.75 -3.69
CA ASP A 355 0.79 5.79 -3.63
C ASP A 355 -0.45 5.35 -2.82
N ARG A 356 -0.54 4.07 -2.42
CA ARG A 356 -1.65 3.48 -1.64
C ARG A 356 -1.13 2.64 -0.48
N PRO A 357 -0.46 3.27 0.51
CA PRO A 357 0.17 2.56 1.62
C PRO A 357 -0.82 1.74 2.46
N GLU A 358 -2.10 2.14 2.52
CA GLU A 358 -3.17 1.42 3.22
C GLU A 358 -3.37 0.00 2.70
N HIS A 359 -3.09 -0.27 1.42
CA HIS A 359 -3.24 -1.61 0.84
C HIS A 359 -2.28 -2.61 1.50
N PHE A 360 -1.13 -2.15 2.02
CA PHE A 360 -0.16 -3.02 2.68
C PHE A 360 -0.60 -3.49 4.06
N LEU A 361 -1.75 -3.05 4.58
CA LEU A 361 -2.37 -3.67 5.75
C LEU A 361 -2.76 -5.13 5.47
N GLU A 362 -3.09 -5.47 4.22
CA GLU A 362 -3.38 -6.84 3.82
C GLU A 362 -2.10 -7.64 3.55
N ALA A 363 -2.01 -8.85 4.09
CA ALA A 363 -0.86 -9.73 3.90
C ALA A 363 -0.56 -10.03 2.43
N LEU A 364 -1.59 -10.32 1.63
CA LEU A 364 -1.45 -10.63 0.21
C LEU A 364 -0.76 -9.50 -0.58
N ASN A 365 -1.05 -8.24 -0.25
CA ASN A 365 -0.47 -7.09 -0.94
C ASN A 365 1.01 -6.91 -0.56
N ARG A 366 1.37 -7.17 0.72
CA ARG A 366 2.78 -7.19 1.16
C ARG A 366 3.58 -8.27 0.44
N ASP A 367 3.04 -9.49 0.39
CA ASP A 367 3.68 -10.63 -0.28
C ASP A 367 3.87 -10.35 -1.77
N THR A 368 2.84 -9.79 -2.41
CA THR A 368 2.89 -9.40 -3.83
C THR A 368 3.94 -8.34 -4.09
N PHE A 369 4.06 -7.33 -3.21
CA PHE A 369 5.08 -6.31 -3.30
C PHE A 369 6.48 -6.90 -3.15
N GLU A 370 6.70 -7.74 -2.13
CA GLU A 370 8.01 -8.34 -1.86
C GLU A 370 8.47 -9.24 -3.01
N GLN A 371 7.58 -10.09 -3.55
CA GLN A 371 7.88 -10.92 -4.71
C GLN A 371 8.28 -10.09 -5.94
N ARG A 372 7.52 -9.03 -6.24
CA ARG A 372 7.84 -8.12 -7.35
C ARG A 372 9.12 -7.35 -7.12
N PHE A 373 9.38 -6.92 -5.88
CA PHE A 373 10.63 -6.25 -5.52
C PHE A 373 11.84 -7.17 -5.70
N LEU A 374 11.76 -8.42 -5.24
CA LEU A 374 12.83 -9.41 -5.45
C LEU A 374 13.06 -9.69 -6.93
N GLN A 375 11.98 -9.77 -7.72
CA GLN A 375 12.07 -9.92 -9.17
C GLN A 375 12.76 -8.72 -9.83
N PHE A 376 12.38 -7.49 -9.45
CA PHE A 376 13.03 -6.27 -9.92
C PHE A 376 14.51 -6.24 -9.53
N LYS A 377 14.81 -6.47 -8.24
CA LYS A 377 16.16 -6.42 -7.68
C LYS A 377 17.09 -7.38 -8.42
N LYS A 378 16.67 -8.63 -8.59
CA LYS A 378 17.44 -9.63 -9.35
C LYS A 378 17.75 -9.16 -10.77
N GLY A 379 16.72 -8.73 -11.51
CA GLY A 379 16.90 -8.24 -12.88
C GLY A 379 17.74 -6.97 -12.98
N TYR A 380 17.61 -6.07 -12.00
CA TYR A 380 18.39 -4.84 -11.91
C TYR A 380 19.86 -5.13 -11.60
N VAL A 381 20.17 -6.01 -10.65
CA VAL A 381 21.52 -6.47 -10.33
C VAL A 381 22.18 -7.07 -11.57
N ASP A 382 21.49 -7.98 -12.26
CA ASP A 382 21.98 -8.60 -13.49
C ASP A 382 22.28 -7.56 -14.58
N TYR A 383 21.37 -6.59 -14.78
CA TYR A 383 21.58 -5.49 -15.71
C TYR A 383 22.79 -4.63 -15.33
N TYR A 384 22.84 -4.15 -14.09
CA TYR A 384 23.87 -3.23 -13.61
C TYR A 384 25.24 -3.89 -13.68
N CYS A 385 25.38 -5.14 -13.20
CA CYS A 385 26.62 -5.91 -13.29
C CYS A 385 27.08 -6.06 -14.74
N ARG A 386 26.17 -6.39 -15.67
CA ARG A 386 26.54 -6.54 -17.08
C ARG A 386 27.04 -5.23 -17.70
N VAL A 387 26.35 -4.12 -17.45
CA VAL A 387 26.74 -2.81 -17.97
C VAL A 387 28.03 -2.33 -17.30
N HIS A 388 28.14 -2.46 -15.99
CA HIS A 388 29.34 -2.15 -15.21
C HIS A 388 30.56 -2.94 -15.68
N ASP A 389 30.47 -4.27 -15.77
CA ASP A 389 31.56 -5.12 -16.25
C ASP A 389 31.97 -4.74 -17.68
N SER A 390 31.01 -4.47 -18.55
CA SER A 390 31.30 -4.06 -19.93
C SER A 390 31.95 -2.67 -20.03
N ALA A 391 31.65 -1.78 -19.09
CA ALA A 391 32.12 -0.40 -19.11
C ALA A 391 33.44 -0.21 -18.37
N LEU A 392 33.69 -0.94 -17.27
CA LEU A 392 34.80 -0.70 -16.34
C LEU A 392 35.85 -1.82 -16.31
N HIS A 393 35.53 -3.04 -16.75
CA HIS A 393 36.48 -4.15 -16.79
C HIS A 393 36.91 -4.50 -18.22
N ILE A 394 37.86 -3.74 -18.76
CA ILE A 394 38.46 -4.04 -20.08
C ILE A 394 39.58 -5.09 -19.99
N ALA A 395 40.22 -5.23 -18.82
CA ALA A 395 41.47 -5.98 -18.68
C ALA A 395 41.40 -7.24 -17.78
N GLY A 396 40.29 -7.49 -17.07
CA GLY A 396 40.30 -8.41 -15.92
C GLY A 396 39.69 -9.81 -16.09
N ARG A 397 38.87 -10.09 -17.12
CA ARG A 397 38.32 -11.45 -17.32
C ARG A 397 38.93 -12.13 -18.53
N GLU A 398 39.76 -13.12 -18.26
CA GLU A 398 40.23 -14.12 -19.23
C GLU A 398 39.00 -14.76 -19.90
N GLY A 399 38.61 -14.30 -21.10
CA GLY A 399 37.57 -15.01 -21.84
C GLY A 399 36.85 -14.30 -22.99
N LYS A 400 36.84 -12.97 -23.11
CA LYS A 400 36.13 -12.31 -24.22
C LYS A 400 36.98 -11.27 -24.96
N THR A 401 37.42 -11.68 -26.15
CA THR A 401 38.21 -10.96 -27.15
C THR A 401 37.37 -9.91 -27.91
N GLU A 402 37.00 -8.79 -27.29
CA GLU A 402 36.33 -7.72 -28.07
C GLU A 402 36.93 -6.31 -27.96
N SER A 403 37.82 -6.01 -27.02
CA SER A 403 38.54 -4.72 -27.03
C SER A 403 39.83 -4.77 -26.23
N LYS A 404 40.71 -5.73 -26.52
CA LYS A 404 42.09 -5.66 -26.03
C LYS A 404 42.85 -4.59 -26.83
N LEU A 405 43.65 -3.79 -26.14
CA LEU A 405 44.60 -2.86 -26.76
C LEU A 405 45.55 -3.67 -27.66
N ASP A 406 45.77 -3.23 -28.90
CA ASP A 406 46.75 -3.87 -29.79
C ASP A 406 48.17 -3.52 -29.32
N HIS A 407 48.69 -4.30 -28.38
CA HIS A 407 50.02 -4.09 -27.79
C HIS A 407 51.15 -4.13 -28.83
N ALA A 408 51.00 -4.89 -29.91
CA ALA A 408 52.00 -4.94 -30.98
C ALA A 408 52.00 -3.64 -31.79
N ALA A 409 50.82 -3.11 -32.14
CA ALA A 409 50.70 -1.83 -32.81
C ALA A 409 51.11 -0.66 -31.91
N LEU A 410 50.79 -0.70 -30.61
CA LEU A 410 51.22 0.30 -29.63
C LEU A 410 52.75 0.33 -29.51
N ARG A 411 53.39 -0.83 -29.35
CA ARG A 411 54.85 -0.94 -29.30
C ARG A 411 55.49 -0.40 -30.58
N ASN A 412 54.89 -0.68 -31.74
CA ASN A 412 55.35 -0.12 -33.01
C ASN A 412 55.20 1.41 -33.06
N LEU A 413 54.09 1.97 -32.55
CA LEU A 413 53.90 3.41 -32.45
C LEU A 413 54.94 4.06 -31.53
N GLU A 414 55.23 3.47 -30.37
CA GLU A 414 56.27 3.93 -29.44
C GLU A 414 57.64 3.98 -30.13
N MET A 415 57.98 2.91 -30.84
CA MET A 415 59.22 2.79 -31.62
C MET A 415 59.31 3.86 -32.72
N LEU A 416 58.24 4.07 -33.48
CA LEU A 416 58.19 5.06 -34.57
C LEU A 416 58.17 6.51 -34.06
N SER A 417 57.58 6.76 -32.89
CA SER A 417 57.55 8.07 -32.23
C SER A 417 58.95 8.55 -31.79
N ASN A 418 59.94 7.65 -31.76
CA ASN A 418 61.34 7.97 -31.50
C ASN A 418 62.13 8.37 -32.75
N LEU A 419 61.51 8.34 -33.95
CA LEU A 419 62.15 8.81 -35.18
C LEU A 419 62.32 10.35 -35.17
N PRO A 420 63.31 10.91 -35.90
CA PRO A 420 63.55 12.33 -35.93
C PRO A 420 62.42 13.01 -36.72
N PHE A 421 61.92 14.15 -36.22
CA PHE A 421 60.78 14.87 -36.79
C PHE A 421 59.43 14.15 -36.68
N ALA A 422 59.35 13.09 -35.86
CA ALA A 422 58.11 12.36 -35.61
C ALA A 422 57.10 13.18 -34.81
N ASP A 423 55.81 13.05 -35.15
CA ASP A 423 54.73 13.65 -34.36
C ASP A 423 54.43 12.79 -33.12
N LYS A 424 54.79 13.30 -31.94
CA LYS A 424 54.55 12.64 -30.65
C LYS A 424 53.11 12.77 -30.16
N ASN A 425 52.26 13.57 -30.83
CA ASN A 425 50.88 13.82 -30.41
C ASN A 425 50.05 12.53 -30.37
N TYR A 426 50.25 11.60 -31.32
CA TYR A 426 49.56 10.32 -31.32
C TYR A 426 49.85 9.51 -30.05
N LEU A 427 51.14 9.31 -29.72
CA LEU A 427 51.54 8.58 -28.51
C LEU A 427 51.11 9.30 -27.22
N ASN A 428 51.19 10.63 -27.19
CA ASN A 428 50.74 11.41 -26.03
C ASN A 428 49.23 11.28 -25.80
N ARG A 429 48.42 11.34 -26.88
CA ARG A 429 46.96 11.14 -26.80
C ARG A 429 46.63 9.73 -26.28
N VAL A 430 47.32 8.70 -26.78
CA VAL A 430 47.15 7.32 -26.28
C VAL A 430 47.52 7.20 -24.80
N ARG A 431 48.61 7.83 -24.34
CA ARG A 431 49.01 7.83 -22.92
C ARG A 431 48.03 8.55 -22.01
N ILE A 432 47.47 9.68 -22.46
CA ILE A 432 46.45 10.43 -21.69
C ILE A 432 45.21 9.56 -21.50
N ILE A 433 44.73 8.93 -22.57
CA ILE A 433 43.56 8.04 -22.50
C ILE A 433 43.89 6.80 -21.67
N GLY A 434 45.09 6.21 -21.82
CA GLY A 434 45.52 5.05 -21.04
C GLY A 434 45.55 5.30 -19.53
N LYS A 435 46.13 6.42 -19.10
CA LYS A 435 46.11 6.84 -17.68
C LYS A 435 44.68 7.05 -17.16
N TRP A 436 43.81 7.61 -17.99
CA TRP A 436 42.40 7.78 -17.64
C TRP A 436 41.69 6.43 -17.50
N VAL A 437 41.94 5.46 -18.39
CA VAL A 437 41.38 4.10 -18.31
C VAL A 437 41.86 3.37 -17.05
N GLU A 438 43.16 3.44 -16.73
CA GLU A 438 43.72 2.83 -15.51
C GLU A 438 43.12 3.44 -14.23
N ALA A 439 42.97 4.77 -14.18
CA ALA A 439 42.43 5.46 -13.02
C ALA A 439 40.93 5.25 -12.79
N ASN A 440 40.19 4.73 -13.77
CA ASN A 440 38.74 4.58 -13.73
C ASN A 440 38.28 3.10 -13.74
N GLN A 441 39.16 2.14 -13.42
CA GLN A 441 38.76 0.75 -13.17
C GLN A 441 38.11 0.62 -11.79
N CYS A 442 37.23 -0.37 -11.63
CA CYS A 442 36.54 -0.64 -10.37
C CYS A 442 36.88 -2.05 -9.89
N ASP A 443 37.45 -2.19 -8.69
CA ASP A 443 37.81 -3.48 -8.09
C ASP A 443 36.87 -3.92 -6.95
N PHE A 444 35.75 -3.20 -6.75
CA PHE A 444 34.80 -3.51 -5.70
C PHE A 444 33.99 -4.80 -5.99
N PRO A 445 33.52 -5.53 -4.97
CA PRO A 445 32.63 -6.68 -5.13
C PRO A 445 31.21 -6.22 -5.52
N VAL A 446 31.04 -5.82 -6.79
CA VAL A 446 29.82 -5.16 -7.30
C VAL A 446 28.56 -5.94 -6.96
N LEU A 447 28.57 -7.26 -7.15
CA LEU A 447 27.38 -8.09 -6.93
C LEU A 447 26.93 -8.07 -5.47
N GLU A 448 27.87 -8.18 -4.52
CA GLU A 448 27.57 -8.11 -3.07
C GLU A 448 27.09 -6.71 -2.65
N ILE A 449 27.68 -5.66 -3.23
CA ILE A 449 27.24 -4.28 -2.99
C ILE A 449 25.81 -4.09 -3.48
N LEU A 450 25.50 -4.58 -4.69
CA LEU A 450 24.20 -4.42 -5.32
C LEU A 450 23.08 -5.19 -4.62
N GLU A 451 23.41 -6.18 -3.80
CA GLU A 451 22.43 -6.81 -2.90
C GLU A 451 21.92 -5.86 -1.81
N SER A 452 22.69 -4.84 -1.44
CA SER A 452 22.30 -3.89 -0.39
C SER A 452 22.00 -2.49 -0.92
N TYR A 453 22.74 -2.03 -1.93
CA TYR A 453 22.67 -0.68 -2.48
C TYR A 453 22.58 -0.72 -4.00
N PRO A 454 21.69 0.02 -4.66
CA PRO A 454 21.48 -0.10 -6.10
C PRO A 454 22.58 0.54 -6.96
N ARG A 455 23.71 0.93 -6.37
CA ARG A 455 24.85 1.56 -7.05
C ARG A 455 26.16 1.07 -6.45
N CYS A 456 27.17 0.92 -7.31
CA CYS A 456 28.52 0.65 -6.85
C CYS A 456 29.17 1.92 -6.27
N TYR A 457 30.06 1.76 -5.29
CA TYR A 457 30.78 2.87 -4.66
C TYR A 457 31.78 3.58 -5.58
N CYS A 458 32.10 2.98 -6.74
CA CYS A 458 32.91 3.63 -7.78
C CYS A 458 32.18 4.79 -8.49
N SER A 459 30.94 5.12 -8.10
CA SER A 459 30.12 6.19 -8.69
C SER A 459 29.78 5.96 -10.18
N PHE A 460 29.89 4.72 -10.65
CA PHE A 460 29.48 4.36 -12.00
C PHE A 460 27.99 4.62 -12.23
N ASN A 461 27.68 5.30 -13.35
CA ASN A 461 26.32 5.58 -13.77
C ASN A 461 26.03 4.88 -15.11
N PRO A 462 25.19 3.83 -15.14
CA PRO A 462 24.79 3.13 -16.37
C PRO A 462 24.13 4.04 -17.42
N ALA A 463 23.50 5.14 -17.00
CA ALA A 463 22.87 6.11 -17.89
C ALA A 463 23.85 7.20 -18.39
N GLY A 464 25.10 7.20 -17.91
CA GLY A 464 26.13 8.16 -18.30
C GLY A 464 26.89 7.73 -19.56
N ASN A 465 27.36 8.70 -20.34
CA ASN A 465 28.14 8.52 -21.58
C ASN A 465 29.61 8.10 -21.36
N THR A 466 29.97 7.54 -20.19
CA THR A 466 31.36 7.22 -19.85
C THR A 466 31.63 5.74 -20.03
N HIS A 467 32.00 5.34 -21.25
CA HIS A 467 32.35 3.97 -21.57
C HIS A 467 33.87 3.84 -21.77
N LEU A 468 34.60 3.21 -20.83
CA LEU A 468 36.05 2.95 -21.04
C LEU A 468 36.27 2.16 -22.35
N ARG A 469 35.31 1.31 -22.75
CA ARG A 469 35.38 0.49 -23.98
C ARG A 469 35.54 1.36 -25.23
N GLU A 470 34.81 2.48 -25.28
CA GLU A 470 34.95 3.46 -26.36
C GLU A 470 36.32 4.10 -26.32
N SER A 471 36.85 4.41 -25.13
CA SER A 471 38.20 4.95 -24.96
C SER A 471 39.29 3.99 -25.44
N VAL A 472 39.16 2.68 -25.23
CA VAL A 472 40.13 1.69 -25.77
C VAL A 472 39.98 1.51 -27.27
N THR A 473 38.76 1.57 -27.80
CA THR A 473 38.52 1.59 -29.25
C THR A 473 39.15 2.83 -29.90
N GLN A 474 39.00 3.99 -29.25
CA GLN A 474 39.61 5.25 -29.65
C GLN A 474 41.15 5.17 -29.55
N MET A 475 41.71 4.56 -28.51
CA MET A 475 43.15 4.31 -28.41
C MET A 475 43.65 3.45 -29.58
N ASN A 476 42.97 2.34 -29.89
CA ASN A 476 43.32 1.49 -31.03
C ASN A 476 43.26 2.28 -32.36
N ALA A 477 42.25 3.11 -32.57
CA ALA A 477 42.15 3.98 -33.75
C ALA A 477 43.32 4.96 -33.83
N ILE A 478 43.62 5.68 -32.74
CA ILE A 478 44.75 6.63 -32.68
C ILE A 478 46.09 5.92 -32.93
N VAL A 479 46.26 4.69 -32.40
CA VAL A 479 47.46 3.88 -32.62
C VAL A 479 47.61 3.52 -34.09
N GLN A 480 46.55 3.03 -34.74
CA GLN A 480 46.58 2.68 -36.16
C GLN A 480 46.83 3.91 -37.05
N ASP A 481 46.16 5.03 -36.75
CA ASP A 481 46.36 6.30 -37.45
C ASP A 481 47.80 6.80 -37.34
N GLY A 482 48.38 6.74 -36.13
CA GLY A 482 49.76 7.14 -35.89
C GLY A 482 50.76 6.26 -36.64
N VAL A 483 50.58 4.93 -36.61
CA VAL A 483 51.42 4.00 -37.37
C VAL A 483 51.31 4.27 -38.88
N GLN A 484 50.10 4.47 -39.40
CA GLN A 484 49.88 4.74 -40.82
C GLN A 484 50.46 6.10 -41.25
N TYR A 485 50.37 7.13 -40.41
CA TYR A 485 51.00 8.43 -40.62
C TYR A 485 52.52 8.28 -40.84
N PHE A 486 53.21 7.55 -39.96
CA PHE A 486 54.65 7.30 -40.11
C PHE A 486 54.99 6.48 -41.35
N ARG A 487 54.18 5.45 -41.68
CA ARG A 487 54.36 4.69 -42.93
C ARG A 487 54.23 5.57 -44.16
N ASN A 488 53.29 6.52 -44.18
CA ASN A 488 53.12 7.45 -45.28
C ASN A 488 54.34 8.38 -45.44
N ILE A 489 54.91 8.89 -44.35
CA ILE A 489 56.16 9.67 -44.40
C ILE A 489 57.29 8.82 -44.99
N LEU A 490 57.52 7.62 -44.46
CA LEU A 490 58.59 6.73 -44.92
C LEU A 490 58.42 6.35 -46.39
N ARG A 491 57.18 6.12 -46.86
CA ARG A 491 56.87 5.82 -48.27
C ARG A 491 57.17 7.00 -49.20
N ARG A 492 56.86 8.23 -48.80
CA ARG A 492 57.22 9.43 -49.60
C ARG A 492 58.73 9.61 -49.75
N CYS A 493 59.51 9.08 -48.79
CA CYS A 493 60.98 9.07 -48.83
C CYS A 493 61.58 7.69 -49.25
N LYS A 494 60.78 6.80 -49.85
CA LYS A 494 61.16 5.38 -50.10
C LYS A 494 62.49 5.21 -50.82
N THR A 495 62.77 6.01 -51.85
CA THR A 495 64.01 5.93 -52.64
C THR A 495 65.25 6.20 -51.78
N ARG A 496 65.17 7.21 -50.90
CA ARG A 496 66.23 7.57 -49.95
C ARG A 496 66.42 6.50 -48.88
N VAL A 497 65.32 5.91 -48.40
CA VAL A 497 65.37 4.81 -47.43
C VAL A 497 66.08 3.60 -48.02
N ILE A 498 65.70 3.18 -49.24
CA ILE A 498 66.32 2.03 -49.92
C ILE A 498 67.81 2.27 -50.21
N GLN A 499 68.19 3.48 -50.64
CA GLN A 499 69.60 3.84 -50.85
C GLN A 499 70.40 3.80 -49.53
N GLY A 500 69.81 4.28 -48.43
CA GLY A 500 70.38 4.21 -47.10
C GLY A 500 70.61 2.76 -46.63
N LEU A 501 69.69 1.84 -46.92
CA LEU A 501 69.84 0.43 -46.59
C LEU A 501 70.99 -0.24 -47.35
N LYS A 502 71.10 0.01 -48.67
CA LYS A 502 72.18 -0.53 -49.51
C LYS A 502 73.57 -0.08 -49.06
N THR A 503 73.68 1.14 -48.54
CA THR A 503 74.96 1.71 -48.07
C THR A 503 75.35 1.25 -46.67
N MET A 504 74.41 0.74 -45.87
CA MET A 504 74.64 0.35 -44.48
C MET A 504 74.82 -1.17 -44.27
N ASN A 505 74.74 -1.97 -45.33
CA ASN A 505 74.85 -3.44 -45.32
C ASN A 505 74.02 -4.09 -44.19
N VAL A 506 72.73 -3.75 -44.16
CA VAL A 506 71.78 -4.19 -43.14
C VAL A 506 71.44 -5.67 -43.34
N ASP A 507 71.33 -6.40 -42.24
CA ASP A 507 70.95 -7.81 -42.22
C ASP A 507 69.49 -8.03 -42.66
N ASP A 508 69.23 -9.25 -43.13
CA ASP A 508 68.00 -9.63 -43.82
C ASP A 508 66.73 -9.43 -42.98
N LEU A 509 66.83 -9.59 -41.66
CA LEU A 509 65.71 -9.43 -40.72
C LEU A 509 65.23 -7.96 -40.65
N HIS A 510 66.15 -7.03 -40.39
CA HIS A 510 65.84 -5.60 -40.29
C HIS A 510 65.47 -5.01 -41.64
N ALA A 511 66.08 -5.49 -42.74
CA ALA A 511 65.69 -5.13 -44.10
C ALA A 511 64.23 -5.52 -44.38
N ARG A 512 63.77 -6.70 -43.94
CA ARG A 512 62.36 -7.14 -44.06
C ARG A 512 61.41 -6.31 -43.20
N GLN A 513 61.78 -5.95 -41.97
CA GLN A 513 60.97 -5.08 -41.10
C GLN A 513 60.80 -3.68 -41.72
N ILE A 514 61.86 -3.10 -42.28
CA ILE A 514 61.81 -1.80 -42.97
C ILE A 514 61.03 -1.90 -44.29
N ALA A 515 61.18 -3.00 -45.04
CA ALA A 515 60.36 -3.26 -46.22
C ALA A 515 58.87 -3.37 -45.87
N ALA A 516 58.53 -3.97 -44.72
CA ALA A 516 57.16 -4.02 -44.23
C ALA A 516 56.59 -2.61 -44.00
N LEU A 517 57.33 -1.71 -43.35
CA LEU A 517 56.96 -0.30 -43.17
C LEU A 517 56.67 0.42 -44.49
N LEU A 518 57.49 0.16 -45.51
CA LEU A 518 57.39 0.78 -46.84
C LEU A 518 56.31 0.15 -47.74
N SER A 519 55.89 -1.08 -47.46
CA SER A 519 54.84 -1.78 -48.22
C SER A 519 53.43 -1.36 -47.76
N GLN A 520 52.36 -1.97 -48.30
CA GLN A 520 51.00 -1.93 -47.72
C GLN A 520 50.68 -3.19 -46.86
N ARG A 521 51.64 -4.09 -46.68
CA ARG A 521 51.44 -5.35 -45.95
C ARG A 521 51.26 -5.09 -44.44
N ARG A 522 50.65 -6.05 -43.75
CA ARG A 522 50.46 -6.05 -42.30
C ARG A 522 51.78 -5.75 -41.59
N MET A 523 51.71 -4.90 -40.56
CA MET A 523 52.88 -4.54 -39.76
C MET A 523 53.48 -5.79 -39.09
N VAL A 524 54.80 -5.87 -39.09
CA VAL A 524 55.57 -6.79 -38.26
C VAL A 524 56.00 -6.01 -37.01
N LEU A 525 56.23 -6.70 -35.89
CA LEU A 525 56.78 -6.08 -34.69
C LEU A 525 58.18 -5.53 -34.99
N LEU A 526 58.40 -4.24 -34.68
CA LEU A 526 59.67 -3.58 -34.92
C LEU A 526 60.65 -3.83 -33.77
N GLU A 527 61.89 -4.15 -34.11
CA GLU A 527 62.98 -4.21 -33.14
C GLU A 527 63.67 -2.84 -32.96
N PRO A 528 64.23 -2.55 -31.77
CA PRO A 528 64.93 -1.28 -31.51
C PRO A 528 66.01 -0.97 -32.56
N ARG A 529 66.73 -2.00 -33.01
CA ARG A 529 67.78 -1.89 -34.02
C ARG A 529 67.25 -1.45 -35.38
N THR A 530 66.01 -1.81 -35.76
CA THR A 530 65.36 -1.33 -36.98
C THR A 530 65.14 0.18 -36.91
N VAL A 531 64.72 0.69 -35.76
CA VAL A 531 64.53 2.13 -35.53
C VAL A 531 65.86 2.88 -35.56
N GLU A 532 66.94 2.32 -34.98
CA GLU A 532 68.28 2.91 -35.03
C GLU A 532 68.79 3.07 -36.48
N ILE A 533 68.58 2.05 -37.31
CA ILE A 533 68.94 2.08 -38.73
C ILE A 533 68.15 3.18 -39.45
N LEU A 534 66.83 3.24 -39.24
CA LEU A 534 65.99 4.30 -39.80
C LEU A 534 66.41 5.70 -39.33
N ASN A 535 66.72 5.86 -38.04
CA ASN A 535 67.23 7.12 -37.47
C ASN A 535 68.48 7.61 -38.20
N ARG A 536 69.47 6.74 -38.40
CA ARG A 536 70.71 7.09 -39.12
C ARG A 536 70.44 7.50 -40.57
N ILE A 537 69.53 6.80 -41.24
CA ILE A 537 69.13 7.12 -42.63
C ILE A 537 68.41 8.47 -42.69
N ILE A 538 67.47 8.73 -41.78
CA ILE A 538 66.70 9.98 -41.72
C ILE A 538 67.63 11.16 -41.41
N GLN A 539 68.55 11.02 -40.46
CA GLN A 539 69.51 12.07 -40.11
C GLN A 539 70.42 12.44 -41.29
N LYS A 540 70.95 11.44 -42.03
CA LYS A 540 71.73 11.67 -43.25
C LYS A 540 70.95 12.37 -44.36
N ASN A 541 69.61 12.31 -44.33
CA ASN A 541 68.73 12.87 -45.36
C ASN A 541 67.75 13.92 -44.79
N SER A 542 68.11 14.59 -43.70
CA SER A 542 67.20 15.38 -42.85
C SER A 542 66.36 16.42 -43.60
N LYS A 543 66.93 17.17 -44.53
CA LYS A 543 66.24 18.19 -45.34
C LYS A 543 65.06 17.60 -46.15
N SER A 544 65.24 16.40 -46.70
CA SER A 544 64.20 15.74 -47.51
C SER A 544 63.04 15.24 -46.66
N PHE A 545 63.34 14.70 -45.47
CA PHE A 545 62.31 14.25 -44.52
C PHE A 545 61.55 15.43 -43.92
N GLN A 546 62.23 16.52 -43.56
CA GLN A 546 61.58 17.74 -43.06
C GLN A 546 60.61 18.35 -44.08
N ALA A 547 60.99 18.41 -45.36
CA ALA A 547 60.12 18.92 -46.42
C ALA A 547 58.84 18.09 -46.58
N GLN A 548 58.96 16.75 -46.49
CA GLN A 548 57.81 15.85 -46.60
C GLN A 548 56.89 15.94 -45.36
N VAL A 549 57.45 16.07 -44.17
CA VAL A 549 56.68 16.27 -42.93
C VAL A 549 55.92 17.60 -42.97
N ARG A 550 56.52 18.68 -43.50
CA ARG A 550 55.83 19.97 -43.68
C ARG A 550 54.71 19.92 -44.71
N SER A 551 54.79 19.08 -45.73
CA SER A 551 53.73 18.90 -46.73
C SER A 551 52.52 18.11 -46.25
N LEU A 552 52.59 17.53 -45.05
CA LEU A 552 51.53 16.72 -44.43
C LEU A 552 50.81 17.45 -43.29
N ARG A 553 51.35 18.59 -42.84
CA ARG A 553 50.69 19.55 -41.95
C ARG A 553 50.01 20.61 -42.82
#